data_AF-A0A937FDT4-F1
#
_entry.id   AF-A0A937FDT4-F1
#
_cell.length_a   1.000
_cell.length_b   1.000
_cell.length_c   1.000
_cell.angle_alpha   90.00
_cell.angle_beta   90.00
_cell.angle_gamma   90.00
#
_symmetry.space_group_name_H-M   'P 1'
#
loop_
_entity.id
_entity.type
_entity.pdbx_description
1 polymer ?
#
loop_
_entity_poly.entity_id
_entity_poly.type
_entity_poly.pdbx_seq_one_letter_code
_entity_poly.pdbx_strand_id
1 'polypeptide(L)'
;MPVNSSGNQTTNTTTNTTTPSGGTNTNVINTGNDQLDLELIEREIQVTLISIIANLTLIASATKNRQLILDRKNGLVPSNPLEATQLAALSSLLTLHAATILGEIAEIRLVEREQNIESGTAKGTITPNINITFGYRVVISGLVFKAIGALQRLQEEGEITIL
;
A
#
# COMPACT_ATOMS: atom_id res chain seq x y z
N MET A 1 -40.10 -63.37 -38.89
CA MET A 1 -40.40 -64.66 -38.22
C MET A 1 -39.55 -64.74 -36.95
N PRO A 2 -40.10 -65.30 -35.85
CA PRO A 2 -40.31 -64.68 -34.53
C PRO A 2 -39.23 -65.12 -33.49
N VAL A 3 -39.14 -64.72 -32.22
CA VAL A 3 -40.05 -64.67 -31.04
C VAL A 3 -39.32 -63.78 -29.98
N ASN A 4 -39.95 -62.78 -29.32
CA ASN A 4 -40.49 -62.76 -27.94
C ASN A 4 -39.57 -63.39 -26.86
N SER A 5 -39.41 -62.93 -25.60
CA SER A 5 -40.22 -62.06 -24.76
C SER A 5 -39.43 -61.61 -23.50
N SER A 6 -39.71 -60.39 -23.04
CA SER A 6 -39.95 -59.93 -21.65
C SER A 6 -39.32 -60.64 -20.43
N GLY A 7 -38.71 -59.82 -19.56
CA GLY A 7 -38.64 -60.02 -18.11
C GLY A 7 -38.53 -58.67 -17.39
N ASN A 8 -39.56 -58.31 -16.63
CA ASN A 8 -39.81 -57.03 -15.96
C ASN A 8 -39.64 -57.18 -14.43
N GLN A 9 -39.62 -56.03 -13.73
CA GLN A 9 -39.69 -55.78 -12.27
C GLN A 9 -38.33 -55.70 -11.53
N THR A 10 -38.04 -54.73 -10.65
CA THR A 10 -38.91 -53.81 -9.90
C THR A 10 -38.16 -52.53 -9.49
N THR A 11 -38.93 -51.46 -9.33
CA THR A 11 -38.65 -50.10 -8.84
C THR A 11 -37.88 -50.00 -7.52
N ASN A 12 -37.03 -48.97 -7.39
CA ASN A 12 -37.02 -48.14 -6.18
C ASN A 12 -36.63 -46.68 -6.48
N THR A 13 -37.52 -45.81 -6.06
CA THR A 13 -37.50 -44.35 -6.06
C THR A 13 -36.36 -43.81 -5.21
N THR A 14 -35.56 -42.87 -5.73
CA THR A 14 -35.01 -41.78 -4.90
C THR A 14 -34.79 -40.56 -5.77
N THR A 15 -35.73 -39.64 -5.69
CA THR A 15 -35.60 -38.24 -6.10
C THR A 15 -34.53 -37.60 -5.22
N ASN A 16 -33.35 -37.31 -5.77
CA ASN A 16 -32.42 -36.36 -5.16
C ASN A 16 -32.29 -35.16 -6.07
N THR A 17 -33.20 -34.22 -5.86
CA THR A 17 -32.99 -32.79 -6.07
C THR A 17 -31.79 -32.36 -5.24
N THR A 18 -30.60 -32.31 -5.83
CA THR A 18 -29.52 -31.50 -5.31
C THR A 18 -29.68 -30.09 -5.86
N THR A 19 -30.33 -29.27 -5.04
CA THR A 19 -30.20 -27.82 -5.02
C THR A 19 -28.74 -27.43 -5.27
N PRO A 20 -28.42 -26.49 -6.17
CA PRO A 20 -27.15 -25.80 -6.06
C PRO A 20 -27.22 -25.01 -4.75
N SER A 21 -26.49 -25.51 -3.75
CA SER A 21 -26.15 -24.77 -2.54
C SER A 21 -25.72 -23.38 -2.97
N GLY A 22 -26.47 -22.38 -2.51
CA GLY A 22 -26.07 -20.98 -2.56
C GLY A 22 -24.85 -20.78 -1.68
N GLY A 23 -23.70 -21.25 -2.17
CA GLY A 23 -22.42 -20.72 -1.76
C GLY A 23 -22.37 -19.32 -2.31
N THR A 24 -22.46 -18.33 -1.42
CA THR A 24 -22.00 -16.98 -1.69
C THR A 24 -20.64 -17.10 -2.37
N ASN A 25 -20.61 -16.89 -3.70
CA ASN A 25 -19.42 -16.49 -4.41
C ASN A 25 -19.01 -15.17 -3.77
N THR A 26 -18.26 -15.26 -2.68
CA THR A 26 -17.35 -14.18 -2.31
C THR A 26 -16.46 -14.08 -3.54
N ASN A 27 -16.77 -13.11 -4.40
CA ASN A 27 -15.84 -12.57 -5.36
C ASN A 27 -14.65 -12.05 -4.55
N VAL A 28 -13.82 -12.96 -4.05
CA VAL A 28 -12.42 -12.68 -3.82
C VAL A 28 -11.98 -12.20 -5.19
N ILE A 29 -11.58 -10.93 -5.25
CA ILE A 29 -11.04 -10.33 -6.47
C ILE A 29 -9.74 -11.09 -6.72
N ASN A 30 -9.85 -12.26 -7.34
CA ASN A 30 -8.74 -13.11 -7.65
C ASN A 30 -8.17 -12.53 -8.93
N THR A 31 -7.01 -11.89 -8.83
CA THR A 31 -6.22 -11.43 -9.99
C THR A 31 -5.75 -12.62 -10.82
N GLY A 32 -5.98 -13.86 -10.40
CA GLY A 32 -5.51 -15.07 -11.05
C GLY A 32 -4.12 -15.49 -10.59
N ASN A 33 -3.46 -14.69 -9.74
CA ASN A 33 -2.13 -14.96 -9.21
C ASN A 33 -2.05 -14.70 -7.69
N ASP A 34 -2.63 -15.62 -6.92
CA ASP A 34 -2.68 -15.55 -5.45
C ASP A 34 -1.29 -15.35 -4.80
N GLN A 35 -0.23 -15.88 -5.42
CA GLN A 35 1.14 -15.72 -4.90
C GLN A 35 1.63 -14.28 -5.01
N LEU A 36 1.39 -13.62 -6.15
CA LEU A 36 1.74 -12.22 -6.34
C LEU A 36 0.91 -11.33 -5.43
N ASP A 37 -0.39 -11.59 -5.30
CA ASP A 37 -1.27 -10.85 -4.41
C ASP A 37 -0.76 -10.88 -2.96
N LEU A 38 -0.37 -12.07 -2.46
CA LEU A 38 0.20 -12.23 -1.12
C LEU A 38 1.52 -11.48 -0.96
N GLU A 39 2.41 -11.52 -1.95
CA GLU A 39 3.67 -10.78 -1.92
C GLU A 39 3.43 -9.27 -1.85
N LEU A 40 2.51 -8.75 -2.66
CA LEU A 40 2.19 -7.32 -2.67
C LEU A 40 1.55 -6.88 -1.36
N ILE A 41 0.67 -7.70 -0.76
CA ILE A 41 0.09 -7.41 0.56
C ILE A 41 1.17 -7.38 1.63
N GLU A 42 2.12 -8.32 1.63
CA GLU A 42 3.23 -8.31 2.59
C GLU A 42 4.09 -7.05 2.44
N ARG A 43 4.35 -6.59 1.21
CA ARG A 43 5.01 -5.31 0.97
C ARG A 43 4.16 -4.12 1.48
N GLU A 44 2.85 -4.12 1.30
CA GLU A 44 1.96 -3.08 1.86
C GLU A 44 2.03 -3.02 3.40
N ILE A 45 2.12 -4.17 4.06
CA ILE A 45 2.31 -4.27 5.52
C ILE A 45 3.65 -3.63 5.92
N GLN A 46 4.73 -3.98 5.24
CA GLN A 46 6.07 -3.42 5.51
C GLN A 46 6.09 -1.90 5.31
N VAL A 47 5.48 -1.39 4.24
CA VAL A 47 5.38 0.05 4.00
C VAL A 47 4.54 0.75 5.05
N THR A 48 3.48 0.11 5.55
CA THR A 48 2.68 0.65 6.65
C THR A 48 3.54 0.84 7.90
N LEU A 49 4.42 -0.12 8.22
CA LEU A 49 5.36 0.01 9.33
C LEU A 49 6.36 1.16 9.11
N ILE A 50 6.92 1.30 7.91
CA ILE A 50 7.79 2.44 7.56
C ILE A 50 7.07 3.77 7.75
N SER A 51 5.80 3.84 7.32
CA SER A 51 4.97 5.05 7.44
C SER A 51 4.67 5.39 8.90
N ILE A 52 4.42 4.39 9.75
CA ILE A 52 4.27 4.59 11.20
C ILE A 52 5.55 5.17 11.79
N ILE A 53 6.71 4.58 11.47
CA ILE A 53 8.01 5.07 11.96
C ILE A 53 8.24 6.51 11.49
N ALA A 54 7.99 6.82 10.21
CA ALA A 54 8.14 8.16 9.65
C ALA A 54 7.30 9.21 10.41
N ASN A 55 6.05 8.88 10.75
CA ASN A 55 5.17 9.75 11.50
C ASN A 55 5.62 9.91 12.97
N LEU A 56 6.09 8.85 13.61
CA LEU A 56 6.66 8.92 14.96
C LEU A 56 7.92 9.81 14.97
N THR A 57 8.78 9.70 13.96
CA THR A 57 9.95 10.58 13.79
C THR A 57 9.53 12.05 13.63
N LEU A 58 8.44 12.32 12.90
CA LEU A 58 7.91 13.69 12.75
C LEU A 58 7.39 14.25 14.08
N ILE A 59 6.69 13.43 14.86
CA ILE A 59 6.20 13.82 16.20
C ILE A 59 7.38 14.12 17.12
N ALA A 60 8.42 13.29 17.10
CA ALA A 60 9.65 13.52 17.86
C ALA A 60 10.33 14.84 17.45
N SER A 61 10.45 15.10 16.14
CA SER A 61 10.94 16.37 15.61
C SER A 61 10.15 17.57 16.13
N ALA A 62 8.81 17.53 16.03
CA ALA A 62 7.96 18.61 16.50
C ALA A 62 8.08 18.85 18.02
N THR A 63 8.21 17.77 18.80
CA THR A 63 8.41 17.82 20.25
C THR A 63 9.74 18.47 20.60
N LYS A 64 10.82 18.11 19.90
CA LYS A 64 12.14 18.72 20.07
C LYS A 64 12.11 20.20 19.70
N ASN A 65 11.50 20.55 18.57
CA ASN A 65 11.37 21.94 18.14
C ASN A 65 10.59 22.79 19.17
N ARG A 66 9.51 22.24 19.75
CA ARG A 66 8.78 22.87 20.86
C ARG A 66 9.69 23.12 22.06
N GLN A 67 10.53 22.15 22.44
CA GLN A 67 11.46 22.32 23.55
C GLN A 67 12.51 23.40 23.26
N LEU A 68 13.08 23.43 22.05
CA LEU A 68 14.04 24.46 21.63
C LEU A 68 13.46 25.88 21.78
N ILE A 69 12.19 26.07 21.43
CA ILE A 69 11.50 27.35 21.58
C ILE A 69 11.32 27.71 23.06
N LEU A 70 10.96 26.75 23.91
CA LEU A 70 10.80 26.96 25.35
C LEU A 70 12.13 27.31 26.02
N ASP A 71 13.21 26.61 25.68
CA ASP A 71 14.55 26.87 26.20
C ASP A 71 15.00 28.30 25.87
N ARG A 72 14.85 28.70 24.60
CA ARG A 72 15.15 30.07 24.14
C ARG A 72 14.33 31.12 24.89
N LYS A 73 13.04 30.85 25.12
CA LYS A 73 12.15 31.76 25.88
C LYS A 73 12.60 31.93 27.33
N ASN A 74 13.21 30.90 27.91
CA ASN A 74 13.72 30.90 29.28
C ASN A 74 15.18 31.41 29.38
N GLY A 75 15.76 31.89 28.28
CA GLY A 75 17.15 32.35 28.24
C GLY A 75 18.19 31.23 28.29
N LEU A 76 17.78 29.98 28.06
CA LEU A 76 18.68 28.83 27.99
C LEU A 76 19.24 28.67 26.59
N VAL A 77 20.50 28.25 26.50
CA VAL A 77 21.15 27.87 25.23
C VAL A 77 20.87 26.38 24.98
N PRO A 78 20.22 26.02 23.87
CA PRO A 78 19.94 24.62 23.58
C PRO A 78 21.22 23.81 23.32
N SER A 79 21.27 22.58 23.85
CA SER A 79 22.44 21.69 23.71
C SER A 79 22.55 21.04 22.33
N ASN A 80 21.43 20.80 21.65
CA ASN A 80 21.40 20.25 20.29
C ASN A 80 20.32 20.94 19.43
N PRO A 81 20.62 22.13 18.88
CA PRO A 81 19.64 22.90 18.12
C PRO A 81 19.25 22.25 16.79
N LEU A 82 20.06 21.33 16.25
CA LEU A 82 19.84 20.69 14.94
C LEU A 82 18.99 19.42 15.00
N GLU A 83 18.87 18.79 16.16
CA GLU A 83 18.21 17.48 16.32
C GLU A 83 16.78 17.48 15.74
N ALA A 84 16.02 18.54 15.99
CA ALA A 84 14.65 18.65 15.49
C ALA A 84 14.59 18.62 13.96
N THR A 85 15.48 19.34 13.28
CA THR A 85 15.51 19.49 11.83
C THR A 85 16.08 18.23 11.16
N GLN A 86 17.04 17.56 11.80
CA GLN A 86 17.52 16.23 11.37
C GLN A 86 16.39 15.21 11.37
N LEU A 87 15.59 15.15 12.44
CA LEU A 87 14.44 14.26 12.55
C LEU A 87 13.35 14.59 11.50
N ALA A 88 13.12 15.88 11.21
CA ALA A 88 12.17 16.29 10.17
C ALA A 88 12.61 15.84 8.76
N ALA A 89 13.90 15.97 8.46
CA ALA A 89 14.49 15.50 7.20
C ALA A 89 14.38 13.97 7.07
N LEU A 90 14.74 13.23 8.13
CA LEU A 90 14.61 11.77 8.17
C LEU A 90 13.16 11.31 7.95
N SER A 91 12.20 11.91 8.66
CA SER A 91 10.78 11.62 8.47
C SER A 91 10.33 11.84 7.02
N SER A 92 10.79 12.93 6.40
CA SER A 92 10.43 13.25 5.01
C SER A 92 11.00 12.23 4.02
N LEU A 93 12.24 11.77 4.23
CA LEU A 93 12.87 10.73 3.42
C LEU A 93 12.18 9.36 3.59
N LEU A 94 11.84 8.97 4.82
CA LEU A 94 11.11 7.73 5.09
C LEU A 94 9.71 7.77 4.45
N THR A 95 9.03 8.90 4.52
CA THR A 95 7.72 9.09 3.87
C THR A 95 7.82 8.97 2.35
N LEU A 96 8.85 9.58 1.75
CA LEU A 96 9.12 9.46 0.31
C LEU A 96 9.39 8.00 -0.08
N HIS A 97 10.24 7.30 0.69
CA HIS A 97 10.55 5.91 0.42
C HIS A 97 9.32 5.00 0.48
N ALA A 98 8.49 5.16 1.52
CA ALA A 98 7.21 4.46 1.64
C ALA A 98 6.30 4.70 0.42
N ALA A 99 6.16 5.96 -0.01
CA ALA A 99 5.33 6.30 -1.17
C ALA A 99 5.87 5.71 -2.48
N THR A 100 7.19 5.63 -2.66
CA THR A 100 7.79 4.97 -3.82
C THR A 100 7.43 3.48 -3.88
N ILE A 101 7.54 2.75 -2.76
CA ILE A 101 7.19 1.33 -2.73
C ILE A 101 5.69 1.12 -3.04
N LEU A 102 4.80 1.95 -2.48
CA LEU A 102 3.37 1.87 -2.81
C LEU A 102 3.08 2.21 -4.28
N GLY A 103 3.85 3.14 -4.86
CA GLY A 103 3.81 3.42 -6.30
C GLY A 103 4.19 2.21 -7.15
N GLU A 104 5.27 1.51 -6.78
CA GLU A 104 5.69 0.27 -7.43
C GLU A 104 4.61 -0.82 -7.33
N ILE A 105 4.02 -1.01 -6.14
CA ILE A 105 2.92 -1.97 -5.94
C ILE A 105 1.73 -1.62 -6.85
N ALA A 106 1.38 -0.34 -6.95
CA ALA A 106 0.31 0.12 -7.83
C ALA A 106 0.63 -0.14 -9.31
N GLU A 107 1.86 0.06 -9.75
CA GLU A 107 2.30 -0.25 -11.12
C GLU A 107 2.23 -1.75 -11.41
N ILE A 108 2.68 -2.62 -10.48
CA ILE A 108 2.59 -4.07 -10.64
C ILE A 108 1.12 -4.49 -10.77
N ARG A 109 0.24 -4.02 -9.88
CA ARG A 109 -1.20 -4.30 -9.95
C ARG A 109 -1.85 -3.78 -11.23
N LEU A 110 -1.36 -2.68 -11.79
CA LEU A 110 -1.84 -2.15 -13.07
C LEU A 110 -1.49 -3.10 -14.23
N VAL A 111 -0.22 -3.49 -14.33
CA VAL A 111 0.28 -4.38 -15.39
C VAL A 111 -0.39 -5.76 -15.31
N GLU A 112 -0.48 -6.33 -14.12
CA GLU A 112 -1.18 -7.60 -13.92
C GLU A 112 -2.65 -7.50 -14.35
N ARG A 113 -3.33 -6.40 -14.00
CA ARG A 113 -4.73 -6.21 -14.39
C ARG A 113 -4.90 -6.09 -15.91
N GLU A 114 -3.97 -5.44 -16.59
CA GLU A 114 -3.92 -5.36 -18.05
C GLU A 114 -3.82 -6.74 -18.67
N GLN A 115 -2.81 -7.52 -18.26
CA GLN A 115 -2.55 -8.87 -18.75
C GLN A 115 -3.74 -9.81 -18.53
N ASN A 116 -4.42 -9.70 -17.38
CA ASN A 116 -5.59 -10.51 -17.08
C ASN A 116 -6.83 -10.14 -17.91
N ILE A 117 -7.00 -8.86 -18.25
CA ILE A 117 -8.08 -8.43 -19.15
C ILE A 117 -7.78 -8.90 -20.57
N GLU A 118 -6.54 -8.76 -21.04
CA GLU A 118 -6.11 -9.18 -22.39
C GLU A 118 -6.21 -10.70 -22.59
N SER A 119 -5.86 -11.49 -21.57
CA SER A 119 -5.97 -12.95 -21.59
C SER A 119 -7.40 -13.45 -21.36
N GLY A 120 -8.34 -12.57 -21.00
CA GLY A 120 -9.74 -12.92 -20.73
C GLY A 120 -9.99 -13.61 -19.39
N THR A 121 -8.99 -13.65 -18.51
CA THR A 121 -9.10 -14.21 -17.14
C THR A 121 -9.82 -13.26 -16.19
N ALA A 122 -9.79 -11.95 -16.46
CA ALA A 122 -10.50 -10.93 -15.71
C ALA A 122 -11.50 -10.15 -16.57
N LYS A 123 -12.62 -9.76 -15.95
CA LYS A 123 -13.60 -8.82 -16.52
C LYS A 123 -13.54 -7.49 -15.79
N GLY A 124 -13.79 -6.39 -16.49
CA GLY A 124 -13.87 -5.04 -15.92
C GLY A 124 -12.97 -4.03 -16.63
N THR A 125 -12.77 -2.88 -16.01
CA THR A 125 -11.95 -1.78 -16.57
C THR A 125 -10.60 -1.68 -15.86
N ILE A 126 -9.60 -1.16 -16.58
CA ILE A 126 -8.26 -0.88 -16.05
C ILE A 126 -8.15 0.52 -15.40
N THR A 127 -9.15 1.38 -15.64
CA THR A 127 -9.18 2.78 -15.19
C THR A 127 -8.91 3.00 -13.70
N PRO A 128 -9.47 2.19 -12.75
CA PRO A 128 -9.17 2.37 -11.33
C PRO A 128 -7.67 2.23 -11.02
N ASN A 129 -7.01 1.22 -11.58
CA ASN A 129 -5.59 0.97 -11.37
C ASN A 129 -4.75 2.10 -11.99
N ILE A 130 -5.12 2.60 -13.18
CA ILE A 130 -4.47 3.77 -13.81
C ILE A 130 -4.53 4.98 -12.87
N ASN A 131 -5.70 5.28 -12.31
CA ASN A 131 -5.88 6.41 -11.42
C ASN A 131 -5.07 6.27 -10.13
N ILE A 132 -5.00 5.07 -9.55
CA ILE A 132 -4.20 4.79 -8.36
C ILE A 132 -2.71 4.98 -8.65
N THR A 133 -2.20 4.38 -9.73
CA THR A 133 -0.81 4.53 -10.17
C THR A 133 -0.46 5.99 -10.43
N PHE A 134 -1.32 6.72 -11.16
CA PHE A 134 -1.12 8.14 -11.40
C PHE A 134 -1.14 8.96 -10.11
N GLY A 135 -2.05 8.65 -9.18
CA GLY A 135 -2.11 9.25 -7.86
C GLY A 135 -0.79 9.12 -7.11
N TYR A 136 -0.18 7.93 -7.09
CA TYR A 136 1.13 7.74 -6.47
C TYR A 136 2.25 8.54 -7.14
N ARG A 137 2.26 8.67 -8.47
CA ARG A 137 3.24 9.51 -9.18
C ARG A 137 3.16 10.98 -8.74
N VAL A 138 1.94 11.51 -8.58
CA VAL A 138 1.73 12.87 -8.06
C VAL A 138 2.20 12.99 -6.61
N VAL A 139 1.86 12.03 -5.75
CA VAL A 139 2.28 12.01 -4.34
C VAL A 139 3.79 11.96 -4.21
N ILE A 140 4.47 11.07 -4.94
CA ILE A 140 5.93 10.95 -4.93
C ILE A 140 6.57 12.27 -5.35
N SER A 141 6.08 12.91 -6.41
CA SER A 141 6.60 14.21 -6.85
C SER A 141 6.51 15.28 -5.75
N GLY A 142 5.37 15.37 -5.06
CA GLY A 142 5.21 16.28 -3.92
C GLY A 142 6.14 15.95 -2.75
N LEU A 143 6.35 14.66 -2.46
CA LEU A 143 7.25 14.21 -1.40
C LEU A 143 8.73 14.44 -1.72
N VAL A 144 9.14 14.37 -3.00
CA VAL A 144 10.47 14.76 -3.44
C VAL A 144 10.74 16.22 -3.09
N PHE A 145 9.83 17.14 -3.47
CA PHE A 145 9.98 18.55 -3.12
C PHE A 145 10.03 18.78 -1.61
N LYS A 146 9.16 18.11 -0.84
CA LYS A 146 9.18 18.16 0.62
C LYS A 146 10.53 17.69 1.19
N ALA A 147 11.05 16.57 0.70
CA ALA A 147 12.33 16.03 1.17
C ALA A 147 13.50 16.96 0.86
N ILE A 148 13.54 17.53 -0.36
CA ILE A 148 14.54 18.53 -0.75
C ILE A 148 14.48 19.74 0.19
N GLY A 149 13.29 20.32 0.41
CA GLY A 149 13.15 21.47 1.30
C GLY A 149 13.54 21.16 2.75
N ALA A 150 13.24 19.96 3.25
CA ALA A 150 13.65 19.54 4.58
C ALA A 150 15.19 19.39 4.70
N LEU A 151 15.85 18.88 3.66
CA LEU A 151 17.31 18.77 3.61
C LEU A 151 17.99 20.14 3.47
N GLN A 152 17.44 21.05 2.66
CA GLN A 152 17.94 22.42 2.54
C GLN A 152 17.87 23.14 3.89
N ARG A 153 16.74 23.06 4.58
CA ARG A 153 16.60 23.63 5.92
C ARG A 153 17.61 23.06 6.93
N LEU A 154 17.87 21.76 6.85
CA LEU A 154 18.89 21.12 7.69
C LEU A 154 20.29 21.68 7.42
N GLN A 155 20.63 21.92 6.15
CA GLN A 155 21.90 22.52 5.74
C GLN A 155 22.02 23.96 6.24
N GLU A 156 20.99 24.79 6.01
CA GLU A 156 20.95 26.19 6.45
C GLU A 156 21.12 26.33 7.97
N GLU A 157 20.38 25.54 8.77
CA GLU A 157 20.52 25.59 10.22
C GLU A 157 21.89 25.05 10.68
N GLY A 158 22.46 24.09 9.94
CA GLY A 158 23.80 23.55 10.18
C GLY A 158 24.90 24.59 10.01
N GLU A 159 24.83 25.42 8.96
CA GLU A 159 25.79 26.49 8.70
C GLU A 159 25.73 27.59 9.76
N ILE A 160 24.52 27.98 10.20
CA ILE A 160 24.32 29.00 11.24
C ILE A 160 24.90 28.57 12.59
N THR A 161 24.88 27.28 12.91
CA THR A 161 25.31 26.76 14.22
C THR A 161 26.84 26.68 14.37
N ILE A 162 27.61 26.77 13.27
CA ILE A 162 29.08 26.67 13.28
C ILE A 162 29.77 28.04 13.50
N LEU A 163 29.06 29.15 13.29
CA LEU A 163 29.54 30.53 13.43
C LEU A 163 29.34 31.08 14.84
#